data_AF-W0RFY0-F1
#
_entry.id   AF-W0RFY0-F1
#
_cell.length_a   1.000
_cell.length_b   1.000
_cell.length_c   1.000
_cell.angle_alpha   90.00
_cell.angle_beta   90.00
_cell.angle_gamma   90.00
#
_symmetry.space_group_name_H-M   'P 1'
#
loop_
_entity.id
_entity.type
_entity.pdbx_description
1 polymer ?
#
loop_
_entity_poly.entity_id
_entity_poly.type
_entity_poly.pdbx_seq_one_letter_code
_entity_poly.pdbx_strand_id
1 'polypeptide(L)'
;MRHVDEGIPRRGFLGRLTLAAAALAARPAGAQPRAMADEAWLRGLTAKHRTVFDIPSHNNGRALMQAANFLDAYERDYAASPHDVNLVLGFHGTSLPLVLSDAMWSKYRLGEQYTIADPQSQSASTRNLFTAANGGARMPVTAAQTVEALQKRGVLFLACNNTIINTSRRLAAAGLGAEPAIRQDLAGGLLPDVVLVPDLYIAIGHMQERGISYLQVG
;
A
#
# COMPACT_ATOMS: atom_id res chain seq x y z
N MET A 1 -64.12 16.19 27.20
CA MET A 1 -64.08 15.85 28.64
C MET A 1 -63.79 14.36 28.75
N ARG A 2 -62.57 14.03 29.22
CA ARG A 2 -62.07 12.72 29.72
C ARG A 2 -62.01 11.52 28.75
N HIS A 3 -60.80 11.30 28.21
CA HIS A 3 -60.29 9.98 27.86
C HIS A 3 -60.02 9.18 29.15
N VAL A 4 -60.41 7.91 29.16
CA VAL A 4 -60.07 6.94 30.20
C VAL A 4 -58.82 6.19 29.73
N ASP A 5 -57.77 6.25 30.55
CA ASP A 5 -56.54 5.48 30.45
C ASP A 5 -56.79 4.09 31.06
N GLU A 6 -56.61 3.02 30.30
CA GLU A 6 -56.72 1.65 30.80
C GLU A 6 -55.33 0.98 30.76
N GLY A 7 -54.70 0.91 31.93
CA GLY A 7 -53.35 0.39 32.12
C GLY A 7 -53.28 -1.13 31.98
N ILE A 8 -52.32 -1.60 31.19
CA ILE A 8 -52.03 -3.03 30.99
C ILE A 8 -51.37 -3.62 32.25
N PRO A 9 -51.90 -4.70 32.86
CA PRO A 9 -51.34 -5.30 34.07
C PRO A 9 -50.07 -6.12 33.80
N ARG A 10 -48.99 -5.78 34.51
CA ARG A 10 -47.70 -6.49 34.52
C ARG A 10 -47.68 -7.60 35.57
N ARG A 11 -48.20 -8.80 35.29
CA ARG A 11 -47.93 -10.00 36.10
C ARG A 11 -48.02 -11.28 35.26
N GLY A 12 -46.93 -12.05 35.23
CA GLY A 12 -46.98 -13.47 34.89
C GLY A 12 -46.02 -13.92 33.81
N PHE A 13 -44.72 -13.96 34.09
CA PHE A 13 -43.82 -14.83 33.35
C PHE A 13 -42.79 -15.47 34.30
N LEU A 14 -43.29 -16.37 35.14
CA LEU A 14 -42.49 -17.39 35.78
C LEU A 14 -43.06 -18.74 35.34
N GLY A 15 -42.27 -19.51 34.61
CA GLY A 15 -42.58 -20.89 34.33
C GLY A 15 -42.05 -21.37 33.00
N ARG A 16 -40.81 -21.88 33.00
CA ARG A 16 -40.48 -23.26 32.60
C ARG A 16 -38.96 -23.40 32.42
N LEU A 17 -38.35 -24.00 33.44
CA LEU A 17 -37.11 -24.76 33.31
C LEU A 17 -37.40 -26.00 32.46
N THR A 18 -36.73 -26.13 31.32
CA THR A 18 -36.62 -27.39 30.59
C THR A 18 -35.15 -27.72 30.40
N LEU A 19 -34.81 -28.97 30.73
CA LEU A 19 -33.46 -29.52 30.86
C LEU A 19 -32.59 -29.24 29.64
N ALA A 20 -31.34 -28.88 29.92
CA ALA A 20 -30.25 -28.80 28.97
C ALA A 20 -29.96 -30.17 28.34
N ALA A 21 -30.20 -30.29 27.04
CA ALA A 21 -29.51 -31.28 26.21
C ALA A 21 -28.17 -30.66 25.81
N ALA A 22 -27.07 -31.28 26.26
CA ALA A 22 -25.72 -30.90 25.87
C ALA A 22 -25.52 -31.16 24.36
N ALA A 23 -25.87 -30.18 23.53
CA ALA A 23 -25.28 -30.09 22.21
C ALA A 23 -23.80 -29.76 22.44
N LEU A 24 -22.94 -30.77 22.30
CA LEU A 24 -21.51 -30.56 22.12
C LEU A 24 -21.37 -29.71 20.85
N ALA A 25 -21.33 -28.39 21.03
CA ALA A 25 -21.02 -27.47 19.96
C ALA A 25 -19.64 -27.87 19.46
N ALA A 26 -19.59 -28.46 18.27
CA ALA A 26 -18.36 -28.60 17.52
C ALA A 26 -17.80 -27.18 17.37
N ARG A 27 -16.83 -26.84 18.22
CA ARG A 27 -16.10 -25.58 18.09
C ARG A 27 -15.47 -25.65 16.71
N PRO A 28 -15.74 -24.70 15.78
CA PRO A 28 -15.07 -24.71 14.50
C PRO A 28 -13.58 -24.73 14.79
N ALA A 29 -12.89 -25.71 14.22
CA ALA A 29 -11.46 -25.87 14.38
C ALA A 29 -10.78 -24.55 14.02
N GLY A 30 -10.13 -23.95 15.02
CA GLY A 30 -9.15 -22.87 14.92
C GLY A 30 -9.41 -21.83 13.83
N ALA A 31 -10.23 -20.82 14.13
CA ALA A 31 -9.84 -19.48 13.72
C ALA A 31 -8.53 -19.18 14.47
N GLN A 32 -7.39 -19.53 13.88
CA GLN A 32 -6.13 -19.00 14.37
C GLN A 32 -6.29 -17.47 14.39
N PRO A 33 -5.84 -16.78 15.47
CA PRO A 33 -5.74 -15.34 15.41
C PRO A 33 -4.95 -15.04 14.14
N ARG A 34 -5.59 -14.41 13.16
CA ARG A 34 -4.89 -13.98 11.96
C ARG A 34 -3.76 -13.11 12.48
N ALA A 35 -2.52 -13.54 12.29
CA ALA A 35 -1.36 -12.78 12.74
C ALA A 35 -1.60 -11.33 12.30
N MET A 36 -1.56 -10.42 13.26
CA MET A 36 -1.56 -8.99 12.95
C MET A 36 -0.51 -8.77 11.87
N ALA A 37 -0.82 -7.95 10.87
CA ALA A 37 0.17 -7.60 9.87
C ALA A 37 1.44 -7.13 10.58
N ASP A 38 2.61 -7.58 10.12
CA ASP A 38 3.86 -7.16 10.74
C ASP A 38 4.09 -5.68 10.48
N GLU A 39 3.93 -4.88 11.51
CA GLU A 39 4.17 -3.44 11.49
C GLU A 39 5.52 -3.06 12.09
N ALA A 40 6.49 -3.99 12.09
CA ALA A 40 7.86 -3.71 12.50
C ALA A 40 8.45 -2.47 11.84
N TRP A 41 8.09 -2.22 10.59
CA TRP A 41 8.50 -1.06 9.81
C TRP A 41 8.08 0.28 10.44
N LEU A 42 6.97 0.36 11.19
CA LEU A 42 6.55 1.58 11.88
C LEU A 42 7.53 1.98 13.00
N ARG A 43 8.21 1.02 13.63
CA ARG A 43 9.10 1.28 14.78
C ARG A 43 10.34 2.07 14.38
N GLY A 44 10.73 2.04 13.11
CA GLY A 44 11.87 2.80 12.58
C GLY A 44 11.56 4.29 12.36
N LEU A 45 10.28 4.69 12.37
CA LEU A 45 9.85 6.03 12.02
C LEU A 45 9.95 7.00 13.23
N THR A 46 11.17 7.29 13.66
CA THR A 46 11.49 8.04 14.89
C THR A 46 12.07 9.44 14.65
N ALA A 47 12.36 9.80 13.40
CA ALA A 47 12.97 11.06 13.03
C ALA A 47 12.09 12.27 13.42
N LYS A 48 12.68 13.46 13.49
CA LYS A 48 11.97 14.70 13.88
C LYS A 48 10.83 15.04 12.92
N HIS A 49 11.09 14.96 11.62
CA HIS A 49 10.13 15.23 10.56
C HIS A 49 9.65 13.90 9.97
N ARG A 50 8.34 13.63 10.02
CA ARG A 50 7.78 12.35 9.57
C ARG A 50 6.59 12.60 8.67
N THR A 51 6.69 12.14 7.43
CA THR A 51 5.66 12.35 6.41
C THR A 51 5.44 11.08 5.62
N VAL A 52 4.17 10.75 5.36
CA VAL A 52 3.79 9.77 4.35
C VAL A 52 3.23 10.47 3.12
N PHE A 53 3.70 10.04 1.94
CA PHE A 53 3.13 10.35 0.65
C PHE A 53 2.17 9.23 0.23
N ASP A 54 0.89 9.57 0.06
CA ASP A 54 -0.11 8.71 -0.58
C ASP A 54 -0.06 8.89 -2.10
N ILE A 55 0.30 7.83 -2.83
CA ILE A 55 0.55 7.87 -4.28
C ILE A 55 -0.45 6.97 -5.01
N PRO A 56 -1.62 7.49 -5.42
CA PRO A 56 -2.64 6.71 -6.13
C PRO A 56 -2.33 6.47 -7.62
N SER A 57 -1.40 7.23 -8.21
CA SER A 57 -1.16 7.24 -9.66
C SER A 57 0.33 7.26 -10.03
N HIS A 58 0.70 6.61 -11.14
CA HIS A 58 2.11 6.51 -11.56
C HIS A 58 2.69 7.86 -12.00
N ASN A 59 1.93 8.65 -12.78
CA ASN A 59 2.34 9.95 -13.34
C ASN A 59 3.79 9.98 -13.83
N ASN A 60 4.23 8.90 -14.48
CA ASN A 60 5.60 8.72 -14.95
C ASN A 60 6.67 9.04 -13.89
N GLY A 61 6.47 8.63 -12.64
CA GLY A 61 7.48 8.77 -11.58
C GLY A 61 7.49 10.13 -10.88
N ARG A 62 6.51 11.02 -11.15
CA ARG A 62 6.45 12.37 -10.56
C ARG A 62 6.52 12.38 -9.02
N ALA A 63 6.00 11.35 -8.35
CA ALA A 63 6.10 11.24 -6.89
C ALA A 63 7.54 11.00 -6.39
N LEU A 64 8.36 10.28 -7.16
CA LEU A 64 9.77 10.04 -6.83
C LEU A 64 10.59 11.32 -6.98
N MET A 65 10.34 12.10 -8.04
CA MET A 65 10.90 13.45 -8.20
C MET A 65 10.51 14.36 -7.02
N GLN A 66 9.24 14.36 -6.62
CA GLN A 66 8.77 15.15 -5.48
C GLN A 66 9.41 14.70 -4.16
N ALA A 67 9.62 13.40 -3.97
CA ALA A 67 10.32 12.87 -2.80
C ALA A 67 11.79 13.34 -2.76
N ALA A 68 12.51 13.30 -3.89
CA ALA A 68 13.86 13.83 -3.97
C ALA A 68 13.89 15.33 -3.62
N ASN A 69 13.02 16.13 -4.24
CA ASN A 69 12.94 17.57 -3.98
C ASN A 69 12.57 17.89 -2.53
N PHE A 70 11.69 17.09 -1.91
CA PHE A 70 11.29 17.23 -0.52
C PHE A 70 12.49 17.04 0.42
N LEU A 71 13.27 15.98 0.21
CA LEU A 71 14.48 15.73 0.99
C LEU A 71 15.56 16.79 0.74
N ASP A 72 15.74 17.22 -0.51
CA ASP A 72 16.71 18.27 -0.87
C ASP A 72 16.36 19.61 -0.22
N ALA A 73 15.08 19.94 -0.10
CA ALA A 73 14.64 21.15 0.60
C ALA A 73 14.93 21.08 2.11
N TYR A 74 14.72 19.93 2.75
CA TYR A 74 15.10 19.73 4.15
C TYR A 74 16.60 19.90 4.38
N GLU A 75 17.42 19.32 3.51
CA GLU A 75 18.88 19.44 3.61
C GLU A 75 19.35 20.88 3.37
N ARG A 76 18.91 21.50 2.27
CA ARG A 76 19.38 22.83 1.85
C ARG A 76 18.85 23.96 2.74
N ASP A 77 17.55 23.98 3.02
CA ASP A 77 16.88 25.15 3.61
C ASP A 77 16.69 25.01 5.13
N TYR A 78 16.70 23.78 5.65
CA TYR A 78 16.51 23.49 7.07
C TYR A 78 17.74 22.86 7.73
N ALA A 79 18.83 22.66 6.97
CA ALA A 79 20.07 22.01 7.44
C ALA A 79 19.82 20.65 8.14
N ALA A 80 18.77 19.94 7.74
CA ALA A 80 18.39 18.67 8.32
C ALA A 80 19.34 17.57 7.83
N SER A 81 19.80 16.72 8.76
CA SER A 81 20.49 15.48 8.41
C SER A 81 19.51 14.50 7.74
N PRO A 82 19.97 13.56 6.90
CA PRO A 82 19.16 12.43 6.45
C PRO A 82 18.46 11.66 7.60
N HIS A 83 19.02 11.70 8.82
CA HIS A 83 18.41 11.09 10.00
C HIS A 83 17.27 11.91 10.63
N ASP A 84 17.10 13.18 10.27
CA ASP A 84 16.07 14.06 10.80
C ASP A 84 14.73 13.94 10.06
N VAL A 85 14.70 13.21 8.94
CA VAL A 85 13.52 13.04 8.09
C VAL A 85 13.21 11.56 7.88
N ASN A 86 12.01 11.13 8.27
CA ASN A 86 11.41 9.92 7.75
C ASN A 86 10.37 10.29 6.69
N LEU A 87 10.66 9.89 5.46
CA LEU A 87 9.71 9.95 4.36
C LEU A 87 9.27 8.53 4.02
N VAL A 88 7.96 8.32 3.97
CA VAL A 88 7.34 7.06 3.56
C VAL A 88 6.57 7.30 2.26
N LEU A 89 6.78 6.47 1.25
CA LEU A 89 6.02 6.51 -0.01
C LEU A 89 5.10 5.28 -0.09
N GLY A 90 3.80 5.52 -0.20
CA GLY A 90 2.78 4.48 -0.30
C GLY A 90 2.22 4.34 -1.71
N PHE A 91 2.42 3.17 -2.32
CA PHE A 91 2.01 2.89 -3.69
C PHE A 91 0.74 2.03 -3.74
N HIS A 92 -0.29 2.57 -4.39
CA HIS A 92 -1.55 1.89 -4.66
C HIS A 92 -2.17 2.40 -5.97
N GLY A 93 -3.31 1.84 -6.35
CA GLY A 93 -3.98 2.24 -7.59
C GLY A 93 -3.08 2.00 -8.81
N THR A 94 -2.85 3.04 -9.61
CA THR A 94 -2.03 2.91 -10.83
C THR A 94 -0.54 3.12 -10.60
N SER A 95 -0.10 3.43 -9.37
CA SER A 95 1.32 3.65 -9.05
C SER A 95 2.10 2.37 -8.73
N LEU A 96 1.43 1.23 -8.52
CA LEU A 96 2.07 -0.05 -8.20
C LEU A 96 3.26 -0.42 -9.12
N PRO A 97 3.23 -0.20 -10.46
CA PRO A 97 4.35 -0.55 -11.33
C PRO A 97 5.67 0.13 -10.98
N LEU A 98 5.66 1.27 -10.28
CA LEU A 98 6.88 1.97 -9.87
C LEU A 98 7.76 1.10 -8.97
N VAL A 99 7.15 0.21 -8.19
CA VAL A 99 7.84 -0.63 -7.19
C VAL A 99 7.90 -2.11 -7.57
N LEU A 100 7.68 -2.44 -8.85
CA LEU A 100 7.80 -3.79 -9.38
C LEU A 100 9.09 -3.97 -10.18
N SER A 101 9.66 -5.18 -10.15
CA SER A 101 10.85 -5.54 -10.91
C SER A 101 10.64 -5.54 -12.43
N ASP A 102 11.73 -5.43 -13.18
CA ASP A 102 11.74 -5.54 -14.65
C ASP A 102 11.12 -6.86 -15.13
N ALA A 103 11.30 -7.95 -14.37
CA ALA A 103 10.69 -9.24 -14.67
C ALA A 103 9.16 -9.16 -14.71
N MET A 104 8.53 -8.42 -13.78
CA MET A 104 7.08 -8.21 -13.79
C MET A 104 6.66 -7.30 -14.95
N TRP A 105 7.43 -6.26 -15.23
CA TRP A 105 7.19 -5.36 -16.36
C TRP A 105 7.15 -6.10 -17.69
N SER A 106 8.14 -6.96 -17.92
CA SER A 106 8.23 -7.79 -19.12
C SER A 106 7.11 -8.84 -19.16
N LYS A 107 6.95 -9.64 -18.09
CA LYS A 107 6.00 -10.75 -18.03
C LYS A 107 4.54 -10.30 -18.21
N TYR A 108 4.17 -9.18 -17.61
CA TYR A 108 2.78 -8.68 -17.62
C TYR A 108 2.56 -7.47 -18.52
N ARG A 109 3.54 -7.15 -19.38
CA ARG A 109 3.45 -6.03 -20.33
C ARG A 109 3.04 -4.73 -19.64
N LEU A 110 3.63 -4.43 -18.47
CA LEU A 110 3.14 -3.35 -17.61
C LEU A 110 3.20 -1.97 -18.29
N GLY A 111 4.16 -1.72 -19.18
CA GLY A 111 4.17 -0.48 -19.97
C GLY A 111 2.92 -0.30 -20.83
N GLU A 112 2.37 -1.38 -21.38
CA GLU A 112 1.10 -1.32 -22.12
C GLU A 112 -0.09 -1.22 -21.18
N GLN A 113 -0.11 -2.02 -20.12
CA GLN A 113 -1.21 -2.07 -19.15
C GLN A 113 -1.41 -0.76 -18.37
N TYR A 114 -0.41 0.10 -18.35
CA TYR A 114 -0.40 1.39 -17.66
C TYR A 114 -0.08 2.57 -18.59
N THR A 115 0.01 2.35 -19.91
CA THR A 115 0.29 3.39 -20.91
C THR A 115 1.59 4.17 -20.59
N ILE A 116 2.65 3.45 -20.24
CA ILE A 116 3.98 3.98 -19.99
C ILE A 116 4.88 3.62 -21.17
N ALA A 117 5.26 4.63 -21.95
CA ALA A 117 6.19 4.48 -23.06
C ALA A 117 7.65 4.56 -22.60
N ASP A 118 8.53 3.81 -23.23
CA ASP A 118 9.98 4.02 -23.12
C ASP A 118 10.35 5.27 -23.95
N PRO A 119 10.95 6.31 -23.34
CA PRO A 119 11.29 7.55 -24.05
C PRO A 119 12.26 7.37 -25.22
N GLN A 120 13.02 6.28 -25.25
CA GLN A 120 14.01 6.00 -26.28
C GLN A 120 13.36 5.34 -27.50
N SER A 121 12.50 4.34 -27.29
CA SER A 121 11.86 3.60 -28.39
C SER A 121 10.47 4.12 -28.77
N GLN A 122 9.88 4.99 -27.94
CA GLN A 122 8.50 5.49 -28.04
C GLN A 122 7.43 4.39 -28.01
N SER A 123 7.82 3.16 -27.70
CA SER A 123 6.92 2.00 -27.57
C SER A 123 6.59 1.75 -26.10
N ALA A 124 5.58 0.93 -25.82
CA ALA A 124 5.28 0.49 -24.46
C ALA A 124 6.52 -0.09 -23.78
N SER A 125 6.87 0.40 -22.59
CA SER A 125 8.06 -0.04 -21.89
C SER A 125 7.94 -1.49 -21.42
N THR A 126 9.02 -2.26 -21.59
CA THR A 126 9.13 -3.65 -21.13
C THR A 126 9.92 -3.79 -19.83
N ARG A 127 10.41 -2.68 -19.29
CA ARG A 127 11.24 -2.61 -18.07
C ARG A 127 10.76 -1.48 -17.15
N ASN A 128 11.06 -1.58 -15.86
CA ASN A 128 10.74 -0.52 -14.92
C ASN A 128 11.67 0.66 -15.13
N LEU A 129 11.15 1.77 -15.68
CA LEU A 129 11.91 2.99 -15.96
C LEU A 129 12.31 3.78 -14.71
N PHE A 130 11.85 3.34 -13.53
CA PHE A 130 11.99 4.06 -12.26
C PHE A 130 13.07 3.47 -11.33
N THR A 131 13.81 2.47 -11.80
CA THR A 131 14.89 1.80 -11.05
C THR A 131 16.27 2.40 -11.36
N ALA A 132 17.25 2.13 -10.50
CA ALA A 132 18.64 2.54 -10.70
C ALA A 132 19.25 2.01 -12.00
N ALA A 133 18.84 0.83 -12.46
CA ALA A 133 19.34 0.24 -13.70
C ALA A 133 18.81 0.95 -14.97
N ASN A 134 17.64 1.58 -14.88
CA ASN A 134 16.90 2.07 -16.05
C ASN A 134 16.65 3.59 -16.03
N GLY A 135 16.80 4.24 -14.87
CA GLY A 135 16.74 5.69 -14.73
C GLY A 135 18.01 6.37 -15.25
N GLY A 136 17.95 7.69 -15.42
CA GLY A 136 19.10 8.45 -15.91
C GLY A 136 18.73 9.70 -16.68
N ALA A 137 19.72 10.29 -17.35
CA ALA A 137 19.49 11.44 -18.21
C ALA A 137 18.53 11.06 -19.35
N ARG A 138 17.50 11.89 -19.57
CA ARG A 138 16.43 11.67 -20.58
C ARG A 138 15.45 10.53 -20.26
N MET A 139 15.48 9.99 -19.05
CA MET A 139 14.47 9.05 -18.54
C MET A 139 13.45 9.79 -17.66
N PRO A 140 12.28 9.18 -17.33
CA PRO A 140 11.25 9.84 -16.53
C PRO A 140 11.73 10.25 -15.13
N VAL A 141 12.73 9.54 -14.59
CA VAL A 141 13.42 9.89 -13.36
C VAL A 141 14.93 9.94 -13.60
N THR A 142 15.61 10.89 -12.96
CA THR A 142 17.07 10.95 -12.96
C THR A 142 17.67 9.88 -12.06
N ALA A 143 18.99 9.66 -12.13
CA ALA A 143 19.69 8.70 -11.27
C ALA A 143 19.50 8.97 -9.76
N ALA A 144 19.27 10.22 -9.35
CA ALA A 144 19.03 10.61 -7.96
C ALA A 144 17.56 10.45 -7.52
N GLN A 145 16.65 10.18 -8.46
CA GLN A 145 15.20 10.10 -8.25
C GLN A 145 14.67 8.66 -8.40
N THR A 146 15.54 7.67 -8.61
CA THR A 146 15.13 6.27 -8.71
C THR A 146 14.69 5.74 -7.35
N VAL A 147 13.94 4.63 -7.36
CA VAL A 147 13.52 3.95 -6.12
C VAL A 147 14.71 3.66 -5.22
N GLU A 148 15.77 3.04 -5.75
CA GLU A 148 16.94 2.65 -4.98
C GLU A 148 17.77 3.85 -4.52
N ALA A 149 17.80 4.94 -5.30
CA ALA A 149 18.46 6.18 -4.86
C ALA A 149 17.74 6.80 -3.67
N LEU A 150 16.40 6.79 -3.66
CA LEU A 150 15.60 7.27 -2.54
C LEU A 150 15.68 6.33 -1.33
N GLN A 151 15.69 5.01 -1.54
CA GLN A 151 15.92 4.04 -0.46
C GLN A 151 17.28 4.25 0.21
N LYS A 152 18.35 4.53 -0.56
CA LYS A 152 19.67 4.90 -0.01
C LYS A 152 19.66 6.19 0.82
N ARG A 153 18.68 7.07 0.60
CA ARG A 153 18.44 8.27 1.43
C ARG A 153 17.53 8.00 2.63
N GLY A 154 17.17 6.74 2.90
CA GLY A 154 16.36 6.35 4.05
C GLY A 154 14.85 6.42 3.82
N VAL A 155 14.40 6.60 2.58
CA VAL A 155 12.96 6.59 2.25
C VAL A 155 12.42 5.17 2.35
N LEU A 156 11.31 5.00 3.07
CA LEU A 156 10.60 3.73 3.18
C LEU A 156 9.53 3.62 2.08
N PHE A 157 9.46 2.48 1.40
CA PHE A 157 8.51 2.23 0.32
C PHE A 157 7.49 1.18 0.77
N LEU A 158 6.19 1.48 0.61
CA LEU A 158 5.09 0.57 0.93
C LEU A 158 4.30 0.20 -0.33
N ALA A 159 4.00 -1.08 -0.52
CA ALA A 159 3.09 -1.55 -1.57
C ALA A 159 1.77 -2.05 -0.97
N CYS A 160 0.65 -1.66 -1.57
CA CYS A 160 -0.68 -2.05 -1.12
C CYS A 160 -1.09 -3.44 -1.64
N ASN A 161 -1.30 -4.42 -0.75
CA ASN A 161 -1.75 -5.76 -1.13
C ASN A 161 -3.16 -5.76 -1.75
N ASN A 162 -4.07 -4.89 -1.33
CA ASN A 162 -5.36 -4.71 -2.02
C ASN A 162 -5.19 -4.27 -3.47
N THR A 163 -4.18 -3.45 -3.77
CA THR A 163 -3.84 -3.08 -5.16
C THR A 163 -3.26 -4.25 -5.94
N ILE A 164 -2.44 -5.09 -5.31
CA ILE A 164 -1.93 -6.32 -5.94
C ILE A 164 -3.09 -7.25 -6.32
N ILE A 165 -4.07 -7.45 -5.43
CA ILE A 165 -5.28 -8.27 -5.69
C ILE A 165 -6.10 -7.70 -6.85
N ASN A 166 -6.29 -6.39 -6.89
CA ASN A 166 -7.07 -5.76 -7.97
C ASN A 166 -6.31 -5.84 -9.31
N THR A 167 -4.99 -5.67 -9.27
CA THR A 167 -4.13 -5.78 -10.45
C THR A 167 -4.08 -7.20 -10.98
N SER A 168 -3.96 -8.22 -10.12
CA SER A 168 -3.96 -9.62 -10.54
C SER A 168 -5.24 -10.01 -11.28
N ARG A 169 -6.39 -9.57 -10.77
CA ARG A 169 -7.70 -9.76 -11.42
C ARG A 169 -7.77 -9.09 -12.79
N ARG A 170 -7.29 -7.85 -12.89
CA ARG A 170 -7.27 -7.10 -14.16
C ARG A 170 -6.35 -7.77 -15.20
N LEU A 171 -5.16 -8.20 -14.80
CA LEU A 171 -4.22 -8.89 -15.69
C LEU A 171 -4.75 -10.27 -16.11
N ALA A 172 -5.41 -11.01 -15.21
CA ALA A 172 -6.09 -12.25 -15.56
C ALA A 172 -7.21 -12.02 -16.57
N ALA A 173 -8.02 -10.97 -16.40
CA ALA A 173 -9.05 -10.57 -17.35
C ALA A 173 -8.48 -10.16 -18.72
N ALA A 174 -7.23 -9.67 -18.74
CA ALA A 174 -6.48 -9.40 -19.98
C ALA A 174 -5.83 -10.66 -20.60
N GLY A 175 -6.10 -11.85 -20.07
CA GLY A 175 -5.58 -13.12 -20.60
C GLY A 175 -4.12 -13.42 -20.27
N LEU A 176 -3.53 -12.73 -19.28
CA LEU A 176 -2.10 -12.85 -18.94
C LEU A 176 -1.79 -13.96 -17.93
N GLY A 177 -2.76 -14.83 -17.61
CA GLY A 177 -2.61 -15.98 -16.73
C GLY A 177 -3.71 -16.10 -15.68
N ALA A 178 -3.52 -17.04 -14.75
CA ALA A 178 -4.45 -17.27 -13.64
C ALA A 178 -4.21 -16.29 -12.48
N GLU A 179 -5.27 -15.67 -11.98
CA GLU A 179 -5.21 -14.64 -10.93
C GLU A 179 -4.36 -15.03 -9.70
N PRO A 180 -4.49 -16.24 -9.12
CA PRO A 180 -3.70 -16.59 -7.94
C PRO A 180 -2.20 -16.61 -8.19
N ALA A 181 -1.78 -17.10 -9.36
CA ALA A 181 -0.38 -17.13 -9.77
C ALA A 181 0.13 -15.70 -10.04
N ILE A 182 -0.67 -14.86 -10.73
CA ILE A 182 -0.32 -13.46 -10.96
C ILE A 182 -0.17 -12.71 -9.64
N ARG A 183 -1.07 -12.93 -8.69
CA ARG A 183 -1.02 -12.31 -7.37
C ARG A 183 0.28 -12.67 -6.64
N GLN A 184 0.66 -13.95 -6.65
CA GLN A 184 1.91 -14.42 -6.04
C GLN A 184 3.13 -13.82 -6.73
N ASP A 185 3.14 -13.80 -8.06
CA ASP A 185 4.22 -13.22 -8.86
C ASP A 185 4.38 -11.72 -8.59
N LEU A 186 3.29 -10.95 -8.58
CA LEU A 186 3.35 -9.51 -8.27
C LEU A 186 3.84 -9.23 -6.85
N ALA A 187 3.42 -10.02 -5.87
CA ALA A 187 3.88 -9.88 -4.48
C ALA A 187 5.37 -10.25 -4.32
N GLY A 188 5.82 -11.33 -4.97
CA GLY A 188 7.23 -11.73 -4.98
C GLY A 188 8.12 -10.89 -5.90
N GLY A 189 7.51 -10.15 -6.83
CA GLY A 189 8.18 -9.33 -7.82
C GLY A 189 8.33 -7.85 -7.44
N LEU A 190 8.01 -7.49 -6.20
CA LEU A 190 8.34 -6.17 -5.64
C LEU A 190 9.85 -5.94 -5.64
N LEU A 191 10.27 -4.69 -5.79
CA LEU A 191 11.69 -4.32 -5.66
C LEU A 191 12.19 -4.62 -4.23
N PRO A 192 13.51 -4.82 -4.04
CA PRO A 192 14.10 -4.96 -2.71
C PRO A 192 13.68 -3.82 -1.77
N ASP A 193 13.55 -4.12 -0.48
CA ASP A 193 13.20 -3.17 0.59
C ASP A 193 11.84 -2.44 0.43
N VAL A 194 10.96 -2.94 -0.44
CA VAL A 194 9.56 -2.51 -0.49
C VAL A 194 8.74 -3.37 0.47
N VAL A 195 8.09 -2.73 1.44
CA VAL A 195 7.26 -3.41 2.43
C VAL A 195 5.86 -3.62 1.87
N LEU A 196 5.42 -4.87 1.78
CA LEU A 196 4.05 -5.21 1.43
C LEU A 196 3.13 -5.02 2.65
N VAL A 197 2.22 -4.05 2.58
CA VAL A 197 1.20 -3.81 3.62
C VAL A 197 -0.16 -4.38 3.18
N PRO A 198 -1.01 -4.86 4.09
CA PRO A 198 -2.32 -5.42 3.72
C PRO A 198 -3.21 -4.41 2.98
N ASP A 199 -3.25 -3.19 3.49
CA ASP A 199 -4.00 -2.06 2.95
C ASP A 199 -3.26 -0.76 3.28
N LEU A 200 -3.10 0.12 2.29
CA LEU A 200 -2.33 1.33 2.47
C LEU A 200 -3.06 2.37 3.33
N TYR A 201 -4.37 2.46 3.26
CA TYR A 201 -5.13 3.43 4.05
C TYR A 201 -5.13 3.06 5.53
N ILE A 202 -5.18 1.76 5.86
CA ILE A 202 -4.96 1.29 7.24
C ILE A 202 -3.55 1.63 7.72
N ALA A 203 -2.52 1.37 6.90
CA ALA A 203 -1.14 1.73 7.24
C ALA A 203 -0.96 3.25 7.46
N ILE A 204 -1.59 4.08 6.62
CA ILE A 204 -1.63 5.53 6.79
C ILE A 204 -2.34 5.92 8.08
N GLY A 205 -3.49 5.31 8.40
CA GLY A 205 -4.20 5.54 9.65
C GLY A 205 -3.30 5.29 10.87
N HIS A 206 -2.62 4.14 10.91
CA HIS A 206 -1.68 3.81 11.99
C HIS A 206 -0.46 4.76 12.03
N MET A 207 0.00 5.28 10.89
CA MET A 207 1.02 6.32 10.85
C MET A 207 0.51 7.65 11.44
N GLN A 208 -0.71 8.06 11.09
CA GLN A 208 -1.34 9.27 11.61
C GLN A 208 -1.59 9.20 13.12
N GLU A 209 -2.01 8.05 13.64
CA GLU A 209 -2.12 7.79 15.09
C GLU A 209 -0.79 7.99 15.84
N ARG A 210 0.34 7.89 15.13
CA ARG A 210 1.71 8.13 15.64
C ARG A 210 2.25 9.53 15.30
N GLY A 211 1.38 10.43 14.84
CA GLY A 211 1.71 11.82 14.53
C GLY A 211 2.54 11.99 13.25
N ILE A 212 2.49 11.04 12.33
CA ILE A 212 3.11 11.18 11.01
C ILE A 212 2.17 11.99 10.11
N SER A 213 2.71 13.01 9.45
CA SER A 213 1.94 13.88 8.56
C SER A 213 1.57 13.17 7.27
N TYR A 214 0.41 13.49 6.71
CA TYR A 214 -0.10 12.92 5.47
C TYR A 214 -0.05 13.95 4.35
N LEU A 215 0.43 13.54 3.17
CA LEU A 215 0.33 14.30 1.93
C LEU A 215 -0.14 13.37 0.80
N GLN A 216 -1.17 13.77 0.05
CA GLN A 216 -1.49 13.10 -1.20
C GLN A 216 -0.58 13.64 -2.31
N VAL A 217 0.12 12.75 -3.00
CA VAL A 217 1.13 13.11 -4.00
C VAL A 217 0.89 12.31 -5.27
N GLY A 218 0.30 12.95 -6.27
CA GLY A 218 -0.07 12.34 -7.55
C GLY A 218 -1.17 13.13 -8.22
#